data_AF-A0A256SP87-F1
#
_entry.id   AF-A0A256SP87-F1
#
_cell.length_a   1.000
_cell.length_b   1.000
_cell.length_c   1.000
_cell.angle_alpha   90.00
_cell.angle_beta   90.00
_cell.angle_gamma   90.00
#
_symmetry.space_group_name_H-M   'P 1'
#
loop_
_entity.id
_entity.type
_entity.pdbx_description
1 polymer ?
#
loop_
_entity_poly.entity_id
_entity_poly.type
_entity_poly.pdbx_seq_one_letter_code
_entity_poly.pdbx_strand_id
1 'polypeptide(L)' 'MTEQNEIITPVFKNKPSNLQKHSFTARPAVKINVNEVELTIFKGTNSILASDIAKVVIRYAR' A
#
# COMPACT_ATOMS: atom_id res chain seq x y z
N MET A 1 -3.62 0.19 56.48
CA MET A 1 -2.62 -0.36 55.56
C MET A 1 -2.64 0.53 54.33
N THR A 2 -1.53 1.17 53.99
CA THR A 2 -1.46 2.12 52.87
C THR A 2 -0.84 1.40 51.69
N GLU A 3 -1.65 1.04 50.71
CA GLU A 3 -1.18 0.34 49.50
C GLU A 3 -0.58 1.37 48.53
N GLN A 4 0.75 1.40 48.46
CA GLN A 4 1.47 2.18 47.46
C GLN A 4 1.57 1.35 46.19
N ASN A 5 0.71 1.64 45.21
CA ASN A 5 0.78 1.00 43.90
C ASN A 5 1.96 1.59 43.13
N GLU A 6 2.99 0.77 42.87
CA GLU A 6 4.14 1.18 42.05
C GLU A 6 3.69 1.44 40.61
N ILE A 7 3.78 2.70 40.17
CA ILE A 7 3.49 3.09 38.80
C ILE A 7 4.71 2.74 37.95
N ILE A 8 4.68 1.59 37.28
CA ILE A 8 5.73 1.17 36.36
C ILE A 8 5.57 1.91 35.03
N THR A 9 6.51 2.80 34.71
CA THR A 9 6.55 3.46 33.40
C THR A 9 7.02 2.46 32.33
N PRO A 10 6.23 2.17 31.29
CA PRO A 10 6.64 1.22 30.27
C PRO A 10 7.79 1.79 29.42
N VAL A 11 8.86 1.02 29.28
CA VAL A 11 9.98 1.35 28.41
C VAL A 11 9.72 0.71 27.05
N PHE A 12 9.31 1.52 26.08
CA PHE A 12 9.15 1.07 24.70
C PHE A 12 10.54 0.93 24.05
N LYS A 13 10.96 -0.32 23.81
CA LYS A 13 12.17 -0.61 23.04
C LYS A 13 11.82 -0.67 21.56
N ASN A 14 12.28 0.31 20.79
CA ASN A 14 12.09 0.34 19.36
C ASN A 14 13.08 -0.66 18.73
N LYS A 15 12.60 -1.82 18.27
CA LYS A 15 13.42 -2.69 17.42
C LYS A 15 13.59 -1.99 16.08
N PRO A 16 14.82 -1.72 15.59
CA PRO A 16 14.99 -1.18 14.25
C PRO A 16 14.37 -2.18 13.28
N SER A 17 13.32 -1.77 12.59
CA SER A 17 12.72 -2.64 11.59
C SER A 17 13.73 -2.73 10.45
N ASN A 18 14.28 -3.93 10.24
CA ASN A 18 15.05 -4.21 9.04
C ASN A 18 14.09 -4.48 7.86
N LEU A 19 12.99 -3.71 7.81
CA LEU A 19 12.12 -3.63 6.64
C LEU A 19 12.99 -3.05 5.54
N GLN A 20 13.68 -3.94 4.82
CA GLN A 20 14.21 -3.63 3.50
C GLN A 20 13.01 -3.05 2.75
N LYS A 21 13.00 -1.72 2.60
CA LYS A 21 12.09 -1.04 1.70
C LYS A 21 12.41 -1.67 0.36
N HIS A 22 11.62 -2.66 -0.05
CA HIS A 22 11.80 -3.28 -1.34
C HIS A 22 11.73 -2.12 -2.32
N SER A 23 12.87 -1.79 -2.93
CA SER A 23 12.96 -0.66 -3.86
C SER A 23 11.88 -0.90 -4.89
N PHE A 24 10.79 -0.12 -4.81
CA PHE A 24 9.71 -0.21 -5.76
C PHE A 24 10.24 0.43 -7.03
N THR A 25 10.91 -0.37 -7.84
CA THR A 25 11.23 0.04 -9.21
C THR A 25 9.91 -0.02 -9.96
N ALA A 26 9.29 1.14 -10.18
CA ALA A 26 8.04 1.28 -10.90
C ALA A 26 8.26 0.85 -12.37
N ARG A 27 8.09 -0.44 -12.65
CA ARG A 27 8.16 -1.00 -14.00
C ARG A 27 6.73 -1.09 -14.54
N PRO A 28 6.32 -0.24 -15.50
CA PRO A 28 5.00 -0.34 -16.11
C PRO A 28 4.83 -1.73 -16.71
N ALA A 29 3.72 -2.39 -16.39
CA ALA A 29 3.35 -3.67 -16.96
C ALA A 29 2.31 -3.48 -18.08
N VAL A 30 1.34 -2.58 -17.88
CA VAL A 30 0.29 -2.26 -18.85
C VAL A 30 0.00 -0.77 -18.79
N LYS A 31 -0.21 -0.16 -19.96
CA LYS A 31 -0.67 1.21 -20.10
C LYS A 31 -1.93 1.22 -20.96
N ILE A 32 -3.02 1.74 -20.42
CA ILE A 32 -4.33 1.80 -21.05
C ILE A 32 -4.73 3.26 -21.13
N ASN A 33 -5.17 3.70 -22.31
CA ASN A 33 -5.76 5.01 -22.50
C ASN A 33 -7.24 4.80 -22.84
N VAL A 34 -8.13 5.40 -22.05
CA VAL A 34 -9.57 5.41 -22.27
C VAL A 34 -10.04 6.86 -22.23
N ASN A 35 -10.34 7.41 -23.40
CA ASN A 35 -10.72 8.81 -23.61
C ASN A 35 -9.70 9.78 -23.03
N GLU A 36 -10.02 10.47 -21.93
CA GLU A 36 -9.13 11.41 -21.24
C GLU A 36 -8.38 10.78 -20.05
N VAL A 37 -8.61 9.49 -19.78
CA VAL A 37 -8.02 8.78 -18.63
C VAL A 37 -6.88 7.88 -19.08
N GLU A 38 -5.71 8.11 -18.50
CA GLU A 38 -4.54 7.24 -18.65
C GLU A 38 -4.35 6.37 -17.40
N LEU A 39 -4.55 5.06 -17.55
CA LEU A 39 -4.35 4.06 -16.50
C LEU A 39 -3.05 3.29 -16.75
N THR A 40 -2.11 3.39 -15.81
CA THR A 40 -0.87 2.60 -15.83
C THR A 40 -0.86 1.59 -14.69
N ILE A 41 -0.70 0.31 -15.00
CA ILE A 41 -0.58 -0.79 -14.03
C ILE A 41 0.89 -1.19 -13.96
N PHE A 42 1.46 -1.20 -12.75
CA PHE A 42 2.86 -1.55 -12.52
C PHE A 42 3.04 -3.02 -12.14
N LYS A 43 4.23 -3.55 -12.41
CA LYS A 43 4.61 -4.92 -12.01
C LYS A 43 4.56 -5.07 -10.49
N GLY A 44 3.98 -6.17 -10.02
CA GLY A 44 3.76 -6.43 -8.59
C GLY A 44 2.39 -5.99 -8.06
N THR A 45 1.58 -5.34 -8.88
CA THR A 45 0.17 -5.07 -8.55
C THR A 45 -0.60 -6.38 -8.45
N ASN A 46 -1.51 -6.47 -7.47
CA ASN A 46 -2.44 -7.60 -7.37
C ASN A 46 -3.30 -7.69 -8.63
N SER A 47 -3.32 -8.86 -9.27
CA SER A 47 -3.99 -9.06 -10.57
C SER A 47 -5.52 -8.90 -10.50
N ILE A 48 -6.14 -9.27 -9.38
CA ILE A 48 -7.59 -9.14 -9.18
C ILE A 48 -7.95 -7.65 -9.08
N LEU A 49 -7.24 -6.91 -8.22
CA LEU A 49 -7.47 -5.46 -8.07
C LEU A 49 -7.20 -4.70 -9.37
N ALA A 50 -6.12 -5.05 -10.08
CA ALA A 50 -5.82 -4.45 -11.38
C ALA A 50 -6.94 -4.68 -12.40
N SER A 51 -7.51 -5.89 -12.44
CA SER A 51 -8.62 -6.24 -13.33
C SER A 51 -9.89 -5.44 -13.00
N ASP A 52 -10.26 -5.35 -11.73
CA ASP A 52 -11.47 -4.66 -11.32
C ASP A 52 -11.37 -3.15 -11.54
N ILE A 53 -10.21 -2.54 -11.26
CA ILE A 53 -9.95 -1.13 -11.58
C ILE A 53 -10.04 -0.88 -13.08
N ALA A 54 -9.40 -1.73 -13.91
CA ALA A 54 -9.45 -1.59 -15.36
C ALA A 54 -10.89 -1.66 -15.90
N LYS A 55 -11.71 -2.59 -15.41
CA LYS A 55 -13.14 -2.69 -15.79
C LYS A 55 -13.93 -1.43 -15.42
N VAL A 56 -13.68 -0.87 -14.24
CA VAL A 56 -14.35 0.35 -13.77
C VAL A 56 -13.95 1.54 -14.65
N VAL A 57 -12.66 1.70 -14.94
CA VAL A 57 -12.16 2.77 -15.82
C VAL A 57 -12.78 2.63 -17.21
N ILE A 58 -12.75 1.45 -17.82
CA ILE A 58 -13.34 1.22 -19.14
C ILE A 58 -14.86 1.51 -19.15
N ARG A 59 -15.56 1.19 -18.06
CA ARG A 59 -17.02 1.38 -17.97
C ARG A 59 -17.43 2.86 -17.83
N TYR A 60 -16.65 3.63 -17.08
CA TYR A 60 -17.08 4.96 -16.63
C TYR A 60 -16.23 6.12 -17.16
N ALA A 61 -15.06 5.87 -17.73
CA ALA A 61 -14.33 6.87 -18.49
C ALA A 61 -15.05 7.07 -19.83
N ARG A 62 -16.05 7.96 -19.82
CA ARG A 62 -16.74 8.49 -21.00
C ARG A 62 -16.21 9.87 -21.31
#